data_AF-A0A9W9KQG6-F1
#
_entry.id   AF-A0A9W9KQG6-F1
#
_cell.length_a   1.000
_cell.length_b   1.000
_cell.length_c   1.000
_cell.angle_alpha   90.00
_cell.angle_beta   90.00
_cell.angle_gamma   90.00
#
_symmetry.space_group_name_H-M   'P 1'
#
loop_
_entity.id
_entity.type
_entity.pdbx_description
1 polymer ?
#
loop_
_entity_poly.entity_id
_entity_poly.type
_entity_poly.pdbx_seq_one_letter_code
_entity_poly.pdbx_strand_id
1 'polypeptide(L)'
;MTIIFLRFSQSPTPAEDFALVTETLQEINSNLSETARTEDTITLSSEDEDVSIFGDIFEKWLHSEPPVIKTYRVLADSSCPPSAS
;
A
#
# COMPACT_ATOMS: atom_id res chain seq x y z
N MET A 1 -0.64 6.44 12.29
CA MET A 1 0.33 5.84 11.33
C MET A 1 -0.38 4.87 10.40
N THR A 2 -0.11 4.95 9.09
CA THR A 2 -0.59 4.05 8.06
C THR A 2 0.49 3.04 7.66
N ILE A 3 0.11 1.77 7.51
CA ILE A 3 0.93 0.70 6.93
C ILE A 3 0.16 0.10 5.75
N ILE A 4 0.79 0.06 4.59
CA ILE A 4 0.29 -0.54 3.36
C ILE A 4 1.13 -1.77 3.07
N PHE A 5 0.48 -2.91 2.91
CA PHE A 5 1.08 -4.15 2.44
C PHE A 5 0.47 -4.53 1.11
N LEU A 6 1.31 -4.77 0.10
CA LEU A 6 0.90 -5.24 -1.21
C LEU A 6 1.58 -6.56 -1.53
N ARG A 7 0.82 -7.49 -2.11
CA ARG A 7 1.34 -8.71 -2.72
C ARG A 7 1.05 -8.69 -4.21
N PHE A 8 2.08 -8.78 -5.02
CA PHE A 8 2.00 -8.75 -6.47
C PHE A 8 1.49 -10.09 -7.03
N SER A 9 0.96 -10.05 -8.25
CA SER A 9 0.45 -11.25 -8.93
C SER A 9 1.56 -12.14 -9.50
N GLN A 10 2.73 -11.56 -9.77
CA GLN A 10 3.90 -12.26 -10.29
C GLN A 10 4.91 -12.55 -9.18
N SER A 11 5.53 -13.73 -9.22
CA SER A 11 6.61 -14.12 -8.31
C SER A 11 7.71 -14.85 -9.10
N PRO A 12 8.93 -14.32 -9.19
CA PRO A 12 9.35 -13.01 -8.66
C PRO A 12 8.69 -11.85 -9.41
N THR A 13 8.37 -10.78 -8.71
CA THR A 13 7.86 -9.53 -9.28
C THR A 13 9.00 -8.76 -9.97
N PRO A 14 8.79 -8.25 -11.20
CA PRO A 14 9.74 -7.36 -11.87
C PRO A 14 10.08 -6.13 -11.03
N ALA A 15 11.34 -5.70 -11.03
CA ALA A 15 11.77 -4.51 -10.30
C ALA A 15 11.04 -3.22 -10.76
N GLU A 16 10.65 -3.17 -12.04
CA GLU A 16 9.89 -2.07 -12.64
C GLU A 16 8.47 -1.98 -12.06
N ASP A 17 7.82 -3.11 -11.78
CA ASP A 17 6.48 -3.13 -11.17
C ASP A 17 6.52 -2.61 -9.72
N PHE A 18 7.58 -2.96 -8.97
CA PHE A 18 7.81 -2.39 -7.65
C PHE A 18 8.02 -0.87 -7.71
N ALA A 19 8.82 -0.40 -8.66
CA ALA A 19 9.07 1.03 -8.84
C ALA A 19 7.78 1.78 -9.19
N LEU A 20 7.03 1.29 -10.19
CA LEU A 20 5.79 1.90 -10.65
C LEU A 20 4.75 2.00 -9.53
N VAL A 21 4.54 0.92 -8.77
CA VAL A 21 3.59 0.93 -7.64
C VAL A 21 4.04 1.89 -6.55
N THR A 22 5.34 1.90 -6.22
CA THR A 22 5.89 2.79 -5.18
C THR A 22 5.72 4.25 -5.57
N GLU A 23 6.09 4.61 -6.81
CA GLU A 23 5.95 5.96 -7.35
C GLU A 23 4.48 6.38 -7.37
N THR A 24 3.57 5.51 -7.87
CA THR A 24 2.13 5.82 -7.90
C THR A 24 1.58 6.08 -6.49
N LEU A 25 1.98 5.29 -5.50
CA LEU A 25 1.55 5.51 -4.11
C LEU A 25 2.15 6.78 -3.51
N GLN A 26 3.39 7.12 -3.85
CA GLN A 26 4.03 8.35 -3.40
C GLN A 26 3.45 9.60 -4.06
N GLU A 27 2.90 9.49 -5.27
CA GLU A 27 2.11 10.57 -5.89
C GLU A 27 0.80 10.83 -5.14
N ILE A 28 0.19 9.79 -4.58
CA ILE A 28 -1.03 9.91 -3.75
C ILE A 28 -0.69 10.43 -2.35
N ASN A 29 0.38 9.90 -1.73
CA ASN A 29 0.87 10.32 -0.42
C ASN A 29 2.40 10.30 -0.40
N SER A 30 3.00 11.50 -0.51
CA SER A 30 4.45 11.68 -0.58
C SER A 30 5.20 11.28 0.69
N ASN A 31 4.50 11.07 1.81
CA ASN A 31 5.09 10.65 3.07
C ASN A 31 5.26 9.12 3.17
N LEU A 32 4.75 8.36 2.19
CA LEU A 32 4.97 6.92 2.14
C LEU A 32 6.43 6.59 1.87
N SER A 33 6.97 5.73 2.72
CA SER A 33 8.31 5.17 2.61
C SER A 33 8.25 3.65 2.64
N GLU A 34 9.01 3.00 1.77
CA GLU A 34 9.19 1.56 1.82
C GLU A 34 9.90 1.15 3.11
N THR A 35 9.38 0.11 3.77
CA THR A 35 9.95 -0.43 5.02
C THR A 35 10.40 -1.89 4.88
N ALA A 36 9.79 -2.65 3.96
CA ALA A 36 10.16 -4.03 3.69
C ALA A 36 9.81 -4.43 2.26
N ARG A 37 10.59 -5.35 1.70
CA ARG A 37 10.39 -5.93 0.36
C ARG A 37 10.84 -7.39 0.31
N THR A 38 10.08 -8.23 -0.39
CA THR A 38 10.43 -9.62 -0.72
C THR A 38 10.40 -9.83 -2.24
N GLU A 39 10.44 -11.09 -2.71
CA GLU A 39 10.31 -11.42 -4.13
C GLU A 39 8.96 -11.07 -4.75
N ASP A 40 7.89 -10.99 -3.95
CA ASP A 40 6.51 -10.77 -4.41
C ASP A 40 5.70 -9.79 -3.53
N THR A 41 6.33 -9.15 -2.55
CA THR A 41 5.63 -8.23 -1.62
C THR A 41 6.42 -6.95 -1.38
N ILE A 42 5.69 -5.88 -1.08
CA ILE A 42 6.22 -4.61 -0.59
C ILE A 42 5.38 -4.12 0.58
N THR A 43 6.04 -3.54 1.58
CA THR A 43 5.40 -2.84 2.70
C THR A 43 5.85 -1.39 2.69
N LEU A 44 4.89 -0.46 2.74
CA LEU A 44 5.13 0.97 2.89
C LEU A 44 4.46 1.48 4.16
N SER A 45 5.03 2.52 4.77
CA SER A 45 4.45 3.19 5.92
C SER A 45 4.48 4.70 5.76
N SER A 46 3.51 5.38 6.37
CA SER A 46 3.43 6.84 6.48
C SER A 46 2.94 7.21 7.88
N GLU A 47 3.36 8.37 8.39
CA GLU A 47 2.81 8.90 9.65
C GLU A 47 1.34 9.29 9.50
N ASP A 48 0.90 9.59 8.27
CA ASP A 48 -0.49 9.88 7.92
C ASP A 48 -1.43 8.73 8.30
N GLU A 49 -2.66 9.05 8.67
CA GLU A 49 -3.70 8.11 9.09
C GLU A 49 -4.83 7.99 8.06
N ASP A 50 -4.82 8.85 7.03
CA ASP A 50 -5.81 8.77 5.97
C ASP A 50 -5.50 7.64 4.99
N VAL A 51 -6.20 6.53 5.20
CA VAL A 51 -6.14 5.33 4.35
C VAL A 51 -7.15 5.34 3.22
N SER A 52 -8.13 6.25 3.27
CA SER A 52 -9.25 6.28 2.32
C SER A 52 -8.78 6.65 0.91
N ILE A 53 -7.70 7.43 0.81
CA ILE A 53 -7.11 7.90 -0.44
C ILE A 53 -6.54 6.79 -1.34
N PHE A 54 -6.27 5.59 -0.79
CA PHE A 54 -5.67 4.49 -1.56
C PHE A 54 -6.68 3.42 -2.02
N GLY A 55 -7.91 3.44 -1.52
CA GLY A 55 -8.89 2.37 -1.81
C GLY A 55 -9.12 2.17 -3.31
N ASP A 56 -9.36 3.27 -4.02
CA ASP A 56 -9.66 3.24 -5.47
C ASP A 56 -8.52 2.67 -6.32
N ILE A 57 -7.26 2.96 -5.96
CA ILE A 57 -6.12 2.47 -6.74
C ILE A 57 -5.87 0.98 -6.49
N PHE A 58 -6.08 0.51 -5.26
CA PHE A 58 -5.93 -0.91 -4.93
C PHE A 58 -7.01 -1.78 -5.59
N GLU A 59 -8.26 -1.32 -5.59
CA GLU A 59 -9.35 -2.01 -6.31
C GLU A 59 -9.06 -2.10 -7.81
N LYS A 60 -8.55 -1.01 -8.43
CA LYS A 60 -8.14 -1.02 -9.84
C LYS A 60 -7.04 -2.03 -10.12
N TRP A 61 -6.04 -2.14 -9.26
CA TRP A 61 -4.93 -3.07 -9.42
C TRP A 61 -5.30 -4.54 -9.17
N LEU A 62 -6.25 -4.80 -8.25
CA LEU A 62 -6.79 -6.15 -8.03
C LEU A 62 -7.60 -6.65 -9.21
N HIS A 63 -8.36 -5.75 -9.84
CA HIS A 63 -9.33 -6.09 -10.88
C HIS A 63 -8.86 -5.78 -12.31
N SER A 64 -7.58 -5.43 -12.50
CA SER A 64 -7.01 -5.26 -13.84
C SER A 64 -6.79 -6.61 -14.54
N GLU A 65 -6.63 -6.59 -15.86
CA GLU A 65 -6.28 -7.77 -16.67
C GLU A 65 -4.96 -7.52 -17.43
N PRO A 66 -3.83 -8.17 -17.04
CA PRO A 66 -3.68 -9.02 -15.87
C PRO A 66 -3.72 -8.23 -14.54
N PRO A 67 -4.07 -8.87 -13.40
CA PRO A 67 -4.03 -8.21 -12.09
C PRO A 67 -2.60 -7.79 -11.72
N VAL A 68 -2.41 -6.54 -11.30
CA VAL A 68 -1.09 -6.05 -10.83
C VAL A 68 -0.76 -6.66 -9.47
N ILE A 69 -1.73 -6.61 -8.56
CA ILE A 69 -1.63 -7.20 -7.22
C ILE A 69 -2.61 -8.35 -7.05
N LYS A 70 -2.23 -9.31 -6.23
CA LYS A 70 -3.08 -10.43 -5.81
C LYS A 70 -3.89 -10.10 -4.57
N THR A 71 -3.34 -9.31 -3.66
CA THR A 71 -4.00 -8.87 -2.43
C THR A 71 -3.31 -7.64 -1.85
N TYR A 72 -4.02 -6.88 -1.03
CA TYR A 72 -3.48 -5.79 -0.24
C TYR A 72 -4.05 -5.83 1.19
N ARG A 73 -3.35 -5.16 2.11
CA ARG A 73 -3.83 -4.85 3.45
C ARG A 73 -3.40 -3.44 3.81
N VAL A 74 -4.32 -2.67 4.39
CA VAL A 74 -4.02 -1.34 4.94
C VAL A 74 -4.35 -1.35 6.42
N LEU A 75 -3.45 -0.83 7.25
CA LEU A 75 -3.63 -0.64 8.69
C LEU A 75 -3.44 0.83 8.99
N ALA A 76 -4.44 1.49 9.57
CA ALA A 76 -4.28 2.79 10.20
C ALA A 76 -4.39 2.61 11.72
N ASP A 77 -3.41 3.14 12.44
CA ASP A 77 -3.50 3.28 13.87
C ASP A 77 -4.42 4.46 14.18
N SER A 78 -5.74 4.25 14.15
CA SER A 78 -6.68 5.29 14.55
C SER A 78 -6.59 5.43 16.06
N SER A 79 -5.85 6.44 16.53
CA SER A 79 -5.80 6.77 17.95
C SER A 79 -7.23 7.05 18.45
N CYS A 80 -7.81 6.08 19.14
CA CYS A 80 -9.08 6.23 19.84
C CYS A 80 -8.87 7.34 20.89
N PRO A 81 -9.60 8.47 20.86
CA PRO A 81 -9.45 9.45 21.93
C PRO A 81 -9.82 8.76 23.24
N PRO A 82 -9.08 8.99 24.35
CA PRO A 82 -9.49 8.45 25.63
C PRO A 82 -10.92 8.95 25.90
N SER A 83 -11.86 8.02 26.06
CA SER A 83 -13.20 8.34 26.53
C SER A 83 -13.03 9.00 27.89
N ALA A 84 -13.23 10.31 27.94
CA ALA A 84 -13.27 11.05 29.19
C ALA A 84 -14.45 10.49 30.01
N SER A 85 -14.14 9.93 31.17
CA SER A 85 -15.10 9.57 32.22
C SER A 85 -14.61 10.15 33.54
#